data_AF-A0A097PPK4-F1
#
_entry.id   AF-A0A097PPK4-F1
#
_cell.length_a   1.000
_cell.length_b   1.000
_cell.length_c   1.000
_cell.angle_alpha   90.00
_cell.angle_beta   90.00
_cell.angle_gamma   90.00
#
_symmetry.space_group_name_H-M   'P 1'
#
loop_
_entity.id
_entity.type
_entity.pdbx_description
1 polymer ?
#
loop_
_entity_poly.entity_id
_entity_poly.type
_entity_poly.pdbx_seq_one_letter_code
_entity_poly.pdbx_strand_id
1 'polypeptide(L)'
;IERTSPDSVTVEVGSEDLKGVDFVVFEEPEITILSGHVEGISLNELHLVVQIKSGSDPLKVVSAFPLPLSYYFQVRDLPKGRHFVQLLYGLLSNTHKFESEILEVDQCNPRIHVGPLKYKISELHHKPELTPAPVFPLIIGVCVIALFIRMPRVRDILNWAVD
;
A
#
# COMPACT_ATOMS: atom_id res chain seq x y z
N ILE A 1 12.96 -18.58 22.10
CA ILE A 1 11.80 -18.99 22.93
C ILE A 1 10.58 -18.36 22.29
N GLU A 2 9.79 -19.18 21.61
CA GLU A 2 8.54 -18.79 20.96
C GLU A 2 7.44 -19.01 22.00
N ARG A 3 6.70 -17.95 22.38
CA ARG A 3 5.64 -18.04 23.38
C ARG A 3 4.29 -17.92 22.69
N THR A 4 3.69 -19.06 22.38
CA THR A 4 2.27 -19.11 22.00
C THR A 4 1.43 -18.94 23.27
N SER A 5 0.44 -18.05 23.24
CA SER A 5 -0.54 -17.91 24.31
C SER A 5 -1.31 -19.24 24.48
N PRO A 6 -1.54 -19.74 25.70
CA PRO A 6 -2.40 -20.88 25.89
C PRO A 6 -3.84 -20.49 25.54
N ASP A 7 -4.51 -21.30 24.71
CA ASP A 7 -5.97 -21.31 24.64
C ASP A 7 -6.50 -21.75 26.01
N SER A 8 -7.56 -21.09 26.47
CA SER A 8 -8.10 -21.20 27.83
C SER A 8 -8.24 -22.66 28.27
N VAL A 9 -7.61 -23.02 29.39
CA VAL A 9 -7.75 -24.35 30.01
C VAL A 9 -8.61 -24.22 31.26
N THR A 10 -9.78 -24.84 31.23
CA THR A 10 -10.63 -24.97 32.41
C THR A 10 -10.05 -26.08 33.29
N VAL A 11 -9.54 -25.72 34.47
CA VAL A 11 -9.02 -26.67 35.47
C VAL A 11 -9.99 -26.71 36.64
N GLU A 12 -10.55 -27.88 36.93
CA GLU A 12 -11.31 -28.12 38.15
C GLU A 12 -10.32 -28.45 39.27
N VAL A 13 -10.18 -27.55 40.25
CA VAL A 13 -9.26 -27.72 41.37
C VAL A 13 -10.04 -28.16 42.60
N GLY A 14 -9.73 -29.33 43.14
CA GLY A 14 -10.27 -29.80 44.41
C GLY A 14 -9.70 -28.98 45.57
N SER A 15 -10.48 -28.79 46.63
CA SER A 15 -10.08 -27.97 47.80
C SER A 15 -8.82 -28.46 48.53
N GLU A 16 -8.41 -29.71 48.33
CA GLU A 16 -7.23 -30.31 48.95
C GLU A 16 -5.92 -30.00 48.20
N ASP A 17 -6.00 -29.67 46.90
CA ASP A 17 -4.85 -29.40 46.02
C ASP A 17 -4.34 -27.95 46.10
N LEU A 18 -5.02 -27.09 46.88
CA LEU A 18 -4.69 -25.66 47.02
C LEU A 18 -3.59 -25.37 48.05
N LYS A 19 -3.14 -26.37 48.83
CA LYS A 19 -2.11 -26.16 49.85
C LYS A 19 -0.71 -26.11 49.22
N GLY A 20 -0.16 -24.90 49.13
CA GLY A 20 1.24 -24.66 48.76
C GLY A 20 1.51 -24.40 47.28
N VAL A 21 0.45 -24.15 46.49
CA VAL A 21 0.56 -23.77 45.07
C VAL A 21 0.28 -22.28 44.93
N ASP A 22 1.16 -21.57 44.24
CA ASP A 22 1.00 -20.15 43.93
C ASP A 22 0.49 -20.02 42.48
N PHE A 23 -0.78 -19.64 42.33
CA PHE A 23 -1.41 -19.52 41.02
C PHE A 23 -1.23 -18.11 40.48
N VAL A 24 -0.56 -17.98 39.34
CA VAL A 24 -0.53 -16.72 38.58
C VAL A 24 -1.76 -16.69 37.69
N VAL A 25 -2.81 -16.01 38.18
CA VAL A 25 -4.04 -15.78 37.40
C VAL A 25 -3.80 -14.55 36.51
N PHE A 26 -3.87 -14.75 35.20
CA PHE A 26 -3.87 -13.64 34.24
C PHE A 26 -5.31 -13.22 34.00
N GLU A 27 -5.68 -12.04 34.50
CA GLU A 27 -6.98 -11.43 34.26
C GLU A 27 -7.14 -11.07 32.77
N GLU A 28 -8.31 -11.36 32.21
CA GLU A 28 -8.63 -10.97 30.85
C GLU A 28 -8.77 -9.44 30.81
N PRO A 29 -8.05 -8.72 29.93
CA PRO A 29 -8.11 -7.28 29.92
C PRO A 29 -9.52 -6.81 29.57
N GLU A 30 -10.10 -5.96 30.43
CA GLU A 30 -11.38 -5.28 30.16
C GLU A 30 -11.31 -4.36 28.92
N ILE A 31 -10.08 -3.98 28.53
CA ILE A 31 -9.81 -3.12 27.38
C ILE A 31 -9.63 -3.93 26.10
N THR A 32 -10.21 -3.41 25.01
CA THR A 32 -10.02 -3.98 23.67
C THR A 32 -8.62 -3.62 23.15
N ILE A 33 -7.98 -4.57 22.48
CA ILE A 33 -6.66 -4.47 21.91
C ILE A 33 -6.70 -5.03 20.50
N LEU A 34 -6.38 -4.17 19.53
CA LEU A 34 -6.12 -4.56 18.15
C LEU A 34 -4.64 -4.44 17.88
N SER A 35 -4.02 -5.50 17.41
CA SER A 35 -2.61 -5.50 17.06
C SER A 35 -2.38 -6.09 15.69
N GLY A 36 -1.31 -5.70 15.02
CA GLY A 36 -0.95 -6.26 13.72
C GLY A 36 0.45 -5.85 13.32
N HIS A 37 0.92 -6.44 12.23
CA HIS A 37 2.18 -6.05 11.61
C HIS A 37 1.97 -5.68 10.15
N VAL A 38 2.96 -4.98 9.59
CA VAL A 38 2.96 -4.51 8.22
C VAL A 38 4.07 -5.20 7.45
N GLU A 39 3.74 -5.70 6.26
CA GLU A 39 4.70 -6.34 5.36
C GLU A 39 4.71 -5.61 4.01
N GLY A 40 5.90 -5.33 3.49
CA GLY A 40 6.07 -4.66 2.20
C GLY A 40 7.52 -4.40 1.85
N ILE A 41 7.75 -3.84 0.67
CA ILE A 41 9.06 -3.52 0.12
C ILE A 41 9.38 -2.06 0.42
N SER A 42 10.62 -1.76 0.82
CA SER A 42 11.08 -0.38 1.13
C SER A 42 10.34 0.30 2.29
N LEU A 43 9.89 -0.49 3.28
CA LEU A 43 9.25 0.03 4.50
C LEU A 43 10.05 1.15 5.21
N ASN A 44 11.39 1.05 5.22
CA ASN A 44 12.27 2.06 5.84
C ASN A 44 12.20 3.44 5.15
N GLU A 45 11.79 3.49 3.88
CA GLU A 45 11.79 4.72 3.06
C GLU A 45 10.41 5.39 3.05
N LEU A 46 9.39 4.71 3.58
CA LEU A 46 8.01 5.13 3.47
C LEU A 46 7.49 5.58 4.82
N HIS A 47 7.03 6.83 4.86
CA HIS A 47 6.32 7.35 6.02
C HIS A 47 4.88 6.85 6.00
N LEU A 48 4.63 5.66 6.56
CA LEU A 48 3.29 5.06 6.62
C LEU A 48 2.53 5.51 7.86
N VAL A 49 1.21 5.61 7.73
CA VAL A 49 0.26 5.92 8.80
C VAL A 49 -0.75 4.81 8.86
N VAL A 50 -0.95 4.22 10.03
CA VAL A 50 -2.03 3.26 10.26
C VAL A 50 -3.30 4.06 10.52
N GLN A 51 -4.34 3.82 9.74
CA GLN A 51 -5.65 4.45 9.92
C GLN A 51 -6.71 3.39 10.20
N ILE A 52 -7.49 3.64 11.24
CA ILE A 52 -8.62 2.81 11.65
C ILE A 52 -9.90 3.61 11.50
N LYS A 53 -10.85 3.04 10.77
CA LYS A 53 -12.17 3.62 10.51
C LYS A 53 -13.25 2.74 11.11
N SER A 54 -14.37 3.35 11.46
CA SER A 54 -15.54 2.61 11.91
C SER A 54 -16.17 1.83 10.76
N GLY A 55 -16.62 0.61 11.02
CA GLY A 55 -17.38 -0.19 10.06
C GLY A 55 -18.79 0.34 9.81
N SER A 56 -19.36 1.07 10.77
CA SER A 56 -20.69 1.70 10.63
C SER A 56 -20.65 2.95 9.75
N ASP A 57 -19.54 3.68 9.77
CA ASP A 57 -19.32 4.88 8.96
C ASP A 57 -17.85 4.91 8.46
N PRO A 58 -17.60 4.58 7.18
CA PRO A 58 -16.26 4.52 6.61
C PRO A 58 -15.59 5.90 6.47
N LEU A 59 -16.32 7.00 6.63
CA LEU A 59 -15.75 8.35 6.67
C LEU A 59 -15.25 8.70 8.07
N LYS A 60 -15.77 8.05 9.11
CA LYS A 60 -15.39 8.30 10.49
C LYS A 60 -14.09 7.57 10.84
N VAL A 61 -13.02 8.35 10.96
CA VAL A 61 -11.73 7.88 11.47
C VAL A 61 -11.82 7.77 12.99
N VAL A 62 -11.54 6.58 13.50
CA VAL A 62 -11.48 6.28 14.94
C VAL A 62 -10.09 6.59 15.49
N SER A 63 -9.05 6.21 14.74
CA SER A 63 -7.67 6.45 15.13
C SER A 63 -6.78 6.55 13.89
N ALA A 64 -5.75 7.39 13.97
CA ALA A 64 -4.71 7.48 12.95
C ALA A 64 -3.38 7.86 13.61
N PHE A 65 -2.33 7.10 13.31
CA PHE A 65 -1.01 7.30 13.91
C PHE A 65 0.10 6.79 12.98
N PRO A 66 1.31 7.38 13.04
CA PRO A 66 2.43 6.93 12.22
C PRO A 66 2.85 5.50 12.59
N LEU A 67 3.21 4.71 11.58
CA LEU A 67 3.68 3.35 11.77
C LEU A 67 5.04 3.37 12.50
N PRO A 68 5.20 2.64 13.62
CA PRO A 68 6.49 2.54 14.31
C PRO A 68 7.56 1.82 13.48
N LEU A 69 8.83 2.07 13.79
CA LEU A 69 9.99 1.42 13.15
C LEU A 69 10.03 -0.11 13.32
N SER A 70 9.30 -0.65 14.30
CA SER A 70 9.14 -2.10 14.48
C SER A 70 8.19 -2.74 13.47
N TYR A 71 7.51 -1.93 12.64
CA TYR A 71 6.46 -2.37 11.70
C TYR A 71 5.29 -3.10 12.37
N TYR A 72 5.18 -2.95 13.68
CA TYR A 72 4.14 -3.51 14.50
C TYR A 72 3.35 -2.38 15.13
N PHE A 73 2.03 -2.49 15.08
CA PHE A 73 1.11 -1.54 15.69
C PHE A 73 0.20 -2.22 16.70
N GLN A 74 -0.17 -1.46 17.73
CA GLN A 74 -1.13 -1.87 18.73
C GLN A 74 -1.99 -0.67 19.11
N VAL A 75 -3.30 -0.85 19.04
CA VAL A 75 -4.30 0.14 19.44
C VAL A 75 -5.13 -0.44 20.56
N ARG A 76 -5.41 0.39 21.55
CA ARG A 76 -6.22 0.04 22.72
C ARG A 76 -7.51 0.82 22.69
N ASP A 77 -8.50 0.34 23.45
CA ASP A 77 -9.77 1.03 23.71
C ASP A 77 -10.57 1.32 22.43
N LEU A 78 -10.50 0.39 21.46
CA LEU A 78 -11.35 0.44 20.28
C LEU A 78 -12.80 0.09 20.66
N PRO A 79 -13.79 0.89 20.22
CA PRO A 79 -15.18 0.61 20.53
C PRO A 79 -15.58 -0.74 19.92
N LYS A 80 -16.45 -1.49 20.60
CA LYS A 80 -16.91 -2.79 20.11
C LYS A 80 -17.62 -2.66 18.76
N GLY A 81 -17.40 -3.63 17.88
CA GLY A 81 -17.99 -3.70 16.55
C GLY A 81 -16.95 -3.73 15.44
N ARG A 82 -17.43 -3.53 14.22
CA ARG A 82 -16.62 -3.63 13.00
C ARG A 82 -15.75 -2.40 12.81
N HIS A 83 -14.51 -2.62 12.38
CA HIS A 83 -13.52 -1.60 12.01
C HIS A 83 -12.83 -1.97 10.71
N PHE A 84 -12.41 -0.95 9.97
CA PHE A 84 -11.54 -1.09 8.81
C PHE A 84 -10.16 -0.55 9.15
N VAL A 85 -9.15 -1.38 8.98
CA VAL A 85 -7.74 -0.99 9.11
C VAL A 85 -7.15 -0.83 7.72
N GLN A 86 -6.52 0.32 7.47
CA GLN A 86 -5.84 0.61 6.22
C GLN A 86 -4.53 1.36 6.47
N LEU A 87 -3.60 1.22 5.55
CA LEU A 87 -2.38 2.03 5.53
C LEU A 87 -2.61 3.29 4.69
N LEU A 88 -2.07 4.40 5.16
CA LEU A 88 -1.99 5.63 4.40
C LEU A 88 -0.53 6.01 4.22
N TYR A 89 -0.25 6.62 3.06
CA TYR A 89 1.03 7.25 2.84
C TYR A 89 1.01 8.64 3.48
N GLY A 90 1.90 8.88 4.42
CA GLY A 90 1.97 10.10 5.23
C GLY A 90 2.54 11.31 4.51
N LEU A 91 3.08 11.14 3.30
CA LEU A 91 3.55 12.22 2.43
C LEU A 91 2.68 12.30 1.18
N LEU A 92 2.54 13.49 0.60
CA LEU A 92 1.94 13.64 -0.73
C LEU A 92 2.97 13.24 -1.79
N SER A 93 2.99 11.98 -2.22
CA SER A 93 3.75 11.59 -3.41
C SER A 93 2.88 11.80 -4.64
N ASN A 94 3.21 12.82 -5.43
CA ASN A 94 2.54 13.07 -6.71
C ASN A 94 3.06 12.14 -7.83
N THR A 95 4.11 11.36 -7.56
CA THR A 95 4.82 10.52 -8.53
C THR A 95 4.46 9.03 -8.40
N HIS A 96 3.91 8.61 -7.26
CA HIS A 96 3.61 7.20 -6.97
C HIS A 96 2.17 7.03 -6.50
N LYS A 97 1.46 6.07 -7.10
CA LYS A 97 0.16 5.63 -6.62
C LYS A 97 0.36 4.61 -5.50
N PHE A 98 -0.14 4.94 -4.30
CA PHE A 98 -0.10 4.05 -3.15
C PHE A 98 -1.46 3.33 -3.00
N GLU A 99 -1.43 2.01 -3.01
CA GLU A 99 -2.60 1.16 -2.79
C GLU A 99 -2.37 0.27 -1.56
N SER A 100 -3.18 0.44 -0.53
CA SER A 100 -3.14 -0.39 0.68
C SER A 100 -4.23 -1.44 0.68
N GLU A 101 -3.95 -2.59 1.29
CA GLU A 101 -4.99 -3.55 1.68
C GLU A 101 -5.89 -2.93 2.77
N ILE A 102 -7.19 -3.18 2.66
CA ILE A 102 -8.19 -2.80 3.67
C ILE A 102 -8.60 -4.07 4.38
N LEU A 103 -8.35 -4.14 5.67
CA LEU A 103 -8.67 -5.29 6.50
C LEU A 103 -9.89 -4.99 7.36
N GLU A 104 -10.94 -5.77 7.16
CA GLU A 104 -12.14 -5.71 8.00
C GLU A 104 -11.92 -6.57 9.26
N VAL A 105 -12.17 -5.97 10.41
CA VAL A 105 -11.99 -6.61 11.71
C VAL A 105 -13.25 -6.41 12.54
N ASP A 106 -13.79 -7.49 13.07
CA ASP A 106 -14.86 -7.43 14.03
C ASP A 106 -14.31 -7.51 15.46
N GLN A 107 -14.40 -6.42 16.22
CA GLN A 107 -13.93 -6.34 17.60
C GLN A 107 -14.94 -6.98 18.56
N CYS A 108 -15.23 -8.27 18.34
CA CYS A 108 -16.02 -9.11 19.24
C CYS A 108 -15.19 -9.59 20.44
N ASN A 109 -13.90 -9.90 20.22
CA ASN A 109 -12.98 -10.33 21.27
C ASN A 109 -12.16 -9.15 21.83
N PRO A 110 -11.76 -9.19 23.11
CA PRO A 110 -10.96 -8.13 23.71
C PRO A 110 -9.54 -8.09 23.16
N ARG A 111 -8.99 -9.19 22.64
CA ARG A 111 -7.69 -9.21 21.96
C ARG A 111 -7.82 -9.79 20.57
N ILE A 112 -7.43 -8.99 19.57
CA ILE A 112 -7.40 -9.42 18.18
C ILE A 112 -6.05 -9.07 17.60
N HIS A 113 -5.43 -10.07 16.99
CA HIS A 113 -4.25 -9.90 16.15
C HIS A 113 -4.68 -10.02 14.69
N VAL A 114 -4.59 -8.92 13.98
CA VAL A 114 -4.78 -8.88 12.52
C VAL A 114 -3.49 -9.25 11.84
N GLY A 115 -3.60 -10.10 10.83
CA GLY A 115 -2.48 -10.54 10.00
C GLY A 115 -1.79 -9.38 9.25
N PRO A 116 -0.79 -9.70 8.41
CA PRO A 116 0.05 -8.67 7.79
C PRO A 116 -0.77 -7.74 6.91
N LEU A 117 -0.75 -6.44 7.20
CA LEU A 117 -1.24 -5.44 6.24
C LEU A 117 -0.20 -5.24 5.14
N LYS A 118 -0.63 -5.47 3.89
CA LYS A 118 0.21 -5.29 2.71
C LYS A 118 -0.16 -4.00 1.96
N TYR A 119 0.79 -3.51 1.18
CA TYR A 119 0.56 -2.40 0.26
C TYR A 119 1.35 -2.60 -1.04
N LYS A 120 0.94 -1.87 -2.07
CA LYS A 120 1.60 -1.80 -3.36
C LYS A 120 1.88 -0.35 -3.71
N ILE A 121 3.09 -0.10 -4.20
CA ILE A 121 3.49 1.17 -4.77
C ILE A 121 3.62 0.97 -6.27
N SER A 122 2.85 1.73 -7.03
CA SER A 122 3.01 1.80 -8.49
C SER A 122 3.54 3.17 -8.85
N GLU A 123 4.69 3.22 -9.50
CA GLU A 123 5.19 4.45 -10.11
C GLU A 123 4.22 4.88 -11.21
N LEU A 124 3.74 6.13 -11.14
CA LEU A 124 2.99 6.72 -12.23
C LEU A 124 3.99 7.16 -13.30
N HIS A 125 4.72 6.20 -13.87
CA HIS A 125 5.44 6.42 -15.11
C HIS A 125 4.38 6.66 -16.18
N HIS A 126 4.05 7.94 -16.43
CA HIS A 126 3.64 8.35 -17.76
C HIS A 126 4.73 7.84 -18.69
N LYS A 127 4.50 6.69 -19.32
CA LYS A 127 5.20 6.36 -20.55
C LYS A 127 5.01 7.62 -21.39
N PRO A 128 6.08 8.36 -21.73
CA PRO A 128 5.94 9.30 -22.81
C PRO A 128 5.40 8.45 -23.95
N GLU A 129 4.21 8.77 -24.47
CA GLU A 129 3.82 8.26 -25.77
C GLU A 129 5.06 8.49 -26.63
N LEU A 130 5.65 7.40 -27.12
CA LEU A 130 6.74 7.49 -28.08
C LEU A 130 6.22 8.39 -29.16
N THR A 131 6.60 9.67 -29.14
CA THR A 131 6.30 10.62 -30.21
C THR A 131 6.67 9.85 -31.46
N PRO A 132 5.70 9.56 -32.35
CA PRO A 132 5.99 8.75 -33.52
C PRO A 132 7.21 9.40 -34.16
N ALA A 133 8.28 8.62 -34.34
CA ALA A 133 9.49 9.10 -34.98
C ALA A 133 9.06 9.93 -36.21
N PRO A 134 9.71 11.05 -36.54
CA PRO A 134 9.26 11.97 -37.58
C PRO A 134 9.36 11.29 -38.97
N VAL A 135 8.45 10.36 -39.23
CA VAL A 135 8.28 9.62 -40.47
C VAL A 135 7.75 10.55 -41.55
N PHE A 136 7.01 11.59 -41.15
CA PHE A 136 6.51 12.62 -42.05
C PHE A 136 7.64 13.36 -42.77
N PRO A 137 8.64 13.96 -42.09
CA PRO A 137 9.81 14.53 -42.76
C PRO A 137 10.56 13.56 -43.67
N LEU A 138 10.70 12.30 -43.27
CA LEU A 138 11.42 11.30 -44.06
C LEU A 138 10.66 10.92 -45.34
N ILE A 139 9.34 10.71 -45.25
CA ILE A 139 8.48 10.45 -46.40
C ILE A 139 8.46 11.64 -47.35
N ILE A 140 8.29 12.87 -46.82
CA ILE A 140 8.30 14.10 -47.62
C ILE A 140 9.63 14.25 -48.35
N GLY A 141 10.77 14.04 -47.66
CA GLY A 141 12.10 14.10 -48.26
C GLY A 141 12.26 13.12 -49.43
N VAL A 142 11.85 11.86 -49.24
CA VAL A 142 11.91 10.83 -50.30
C VAL A 142 11.00 11.18 -51.48
N CYS A 143 9.79 11.70 -51.22
CA CYS A 143 8.87 12.14 -52.27
C CYS A 143 9.42 13.30 -53.09
N VAL A 144 10.03 14.30 -52.46
CA VAL A 144 10.65 15.44 -53.15
C VAL A 144 11.79 14.98 -54.06
N ILE A 145 12.67 14.10 -53.56
CA ILE A 145 13.78 13.53 -54.34
C ILE A 145 13.23 12.72 -55.54
N ALA A 146 12.22 11.88 -55.32
CA ALA A 146 11.62 11.08 -56.37
C ALA A 146 10.94 11.95 -57.46
N LEU A 147 10.25 13.03 -57.07
CA LEU A 147 9.68 14.00 -58.00
C LEU A 147 10.76 14.72 -58.81
N PHE A 148 11.88 15.07 -58.18
CA PHE A 148 13.02 15.71 -58.85
C PHE A 148 13.66 14.81 -59.91
N ILE A 149 13.72 13.50 -59.66
CA ILE A 149 14.22 12.53 -60.65
C ILE A 149 13.24 12.37 -61.82
N ARG A 150 11.93 12.43 -61.56
CA ARG A 150 10.88 12.23 -62.58
C ARG A 150 10.56 13.46 -63.43
N MET A 151 10.90 14.67 -62.98
CA MET A 151 10.63 15.91 -63.71
C MET A 151 11.91 16.51 -64.31
N PRO A 152 12.26 16.20 -65.59
CA PRO A 152 13.45 16.76 -66.23
C PRO A 152 13.42 18.29 -66.34
N ARG A 153 12.22 18.88 -66.50
CA ARG A 153 12.04 20.34 -66.60
C ARG A 153 12.48 21.13 -65.36
N VAL A 154 12.50 20.53 -64.17
CA VAL A 154 12.93 21.21 -62.94
C VAL A 154 14.46 21.21 -62.81
N ARG A 155 15.13 20.16 -63.32
CA ARG A 155 16.60 20.14 -63.44
C ARG A 155 17.09 21.25 -64.37
N ASP A 156 16.39 21.47 -65.47
CA ASP A 156 16.78 22.46 -66.49
C ASP A 156 16.74 23.90 -65.94
N ILE A 157 15.78 24.21 -65.06
CA ILE A 157 15.66 25.54 -64.44
C ILE A 157 16.75 25.78 -63.39
N LEU A 158 17.11 24.76 -62.59
CA LEU A 158 18.14 24.89 -61.56
C LEU A 158 19.54 24.99 -62.17
N ASN A 159 19.82 24.22 -63.22
CA ASN A 159 21.11 24.27 -63.91
C ASN A 159 21.33 25.62 -64.62
N TRP A 160 20.27 26.27 -65.14
CA TRP A 160 20.35 27.63 -65.68
C TRP A 160 20.65 28.71 -64.61
N ALA A 161 20.31 28.47 -63.34
CA ALA A 161 20.56 29.42 -62.26
C ALA A 161 21.96 29.30 -61.62
N VAL A 162 22.77 28.32 -62.06
CA VAL A 162 24.13 28.05 -61.57
C VAL A 162 25.22 28.45 -62.57
N ASP A 163 24.85 28.87 -63.79
CA ASP A 163 25.71 29.58 -64.74
C ASP A 163 25.52 31.11 -64.63
#